data_AF-A0A2M8CKG6-F1
#
_entry.id   AF-A0A2M8CKG6-F1
#
_cell.length_a   1.000
_cell.length_b   1.000
_cell.length_c   1.000
_cell.angle_alpha   90.00
_cell.angle_beta   90.00
_cell.angle_gamma   90.00
#
_symmetry.space_group_name_H-M   'P 1'
#
loop_
_entity.id
_entity.type
_entity.pdbx_description
1 polymer ?
#
loop_
_entity_poly.entity_id
_entity_poly.type
_entity_poly.pdbx_seq_one_letter_code
_entity_poly.pdbx_strand_id
1 'polypeptide(L)'
;IYVDLNKFDKTKTQEMALEIESLNQYMIEQKRKYVLIGPGRWGTRDRWIGIPVKWHMISNARVIVETAMDDFPLEASSGSHFFHNVTSMSVGYFTVQPELSTSYINFKMLDDQLLVYQGEYFKHIRFKTPVKIKMDGRKRIYLISV
;
A
#
# COMPACT_ATOMS: atom_id res chain seq x y z
N ILE A 1 3.12 2.43 -6.36
CA ILE A 1 1.80 3.08 -6.38
C ILE A 1 1.49 3.45 -4.94
N TYR A 2 1.15 4.69 -4.66
CA TYR A 2 0.88 5.13 -3.30
C TYR A 2 -0.27 6.14 -3.27
N VAL A 3 -0.97 6.21 -2.13
CA VAL A 3 -2.02 7.21 -1.88
C VAL A 3 -1.36 8.59 -1.74
N ASP A 4 -1.88 9.59 -2.46
CA ASP A 4 -1.50 10.98 -2.26
C ASP A 4 -2.12 11.49 -0.95
N LEU A 5 -1.28 11.65 0.07
CA LEU A 5 -1.73 12.04 1.41
C LEU A 5 -2.42 13.41 1.43
N ASN A 6 -2.11 14.31 0.48
CA ASN A 6 -2.75 15.63 0.40
C ASN A 6 -4.18 15.57 -0.13
N LYS A 7 -4.52 14.50 -0.85
CA LYS A 7 -5.84 14.26 -1.43
C LYS A 7 -6.62 13.17 -0.70
N PHE A 8 -6.05 12.61 0.38
CA PHE A 8 -6.71 11.56 1.13
C PHE A 8 -7.92 12.10 1.88
N ASP A 9 -9.09 11.52 1.60
CA ASP A 9 -10.33 11.76 2.32
C ASP A 9 -10.93 10.41 2.77
N LYS A 10 -11.07 10.23 4.09
CA LYS A 10 -11.66 9.02 4.69
C LYS A 10 -13.11 8.76 4.29
N THR A 11 -13.83 9.78 3.82
CA THR A 11 -15.19 9.63 3.28
C THR A 11 -15.20 9.08 1.86
N LYS A 12 -14.04 9.11 1.17
CA LYS A 12 -13.84 8.73 -0.23
C LYS A 12 -13.12 7.40 -0.44
N THR A 13 -13.04 6.58 0.60
CA THR A 13 -12.31 5.31 0.56
C THR A 13 -12.93 4.29 -0.41
N GLN A 14 -14.23 4.40 -0.72
CA GLN A 14 -14.87 3.57 -1.74
C GLN A 14 -14.42 3.96 -3.15
N GLU A 15 -14.36 5.26 -3.45
CA GLU A 15 -13.82 5.77 -4.71
C GLU A 15 -12.34 5.39 -4.87
N MET A 16 -11.55 5.47 -3.79
CA MET A 16 -10.17 4.99 -3.78
C MET A 16 -10.06 3.50 -4.12
N ALA A 17 -10.97 2.66 -3.63
CA ALA A 17 -10.97 1.22 -3.92
C ALA A 17 -11.20 0.94 -5.41
N LEU A 18 -12.03 1.73 -6.09
CA LEU A 18 -12.27 1.62 -7.54
C LEU A 18 -11.06 2.14 -8.35
N GLU A 19 -10.44 3.22 -7.90
CA GLU A 19 -9.24 3.77 -8.56
C GLU A 19 -8.08 2.78 -8.50
N ILE A 20 -7.82 2.17 -7.33
CA ILE A 20 -6.75 1.18 -7.21
C ILE A 20 -7.05 -0.10 -7.97
N GLU A 21 -8.31 -0.52 -8.09
CA GLU A 21 -8.70 -1.66 -8.93
C GLU A 21 -8.30 -1.42 -10.40
N SER A 22 -8.58 -0.21 -10.92
CA SER A 22 -8.22 0.19 -12.28
C SER A 22 -6.70 0.17 -12.49
N LEU A 23 -5.95 0.70 -11.52
CA LEU A 23 -4.49 0.66 -11.53
C LEU A 23 -3.94 -0.76 -11.44
N ASN A 24 -4.55 -1.62 -10.62
CA ASN A 24 -4.15 -3.01 -10.49
C ASN A 24 -4.33 -3.76 -11.82
N GLN A 25 -5.44 -3.53 -12.52
CA GLN A 25 -5.67 -4.09 -13.85
C GLN A 25 -4.59 -3.60 -14.84
N TYR A 26 -4.35 -2.28 -14.90
CA TYR A 26 -3.27 -1.73 -15.73
C TYR A 26 -1.92 -2.42 -15.45
N MET A 27 -1.57 -2.66 -14.19
CA MET A 27 -0.33 -3.35 -13.83
C MET A 27 -0.32 -4.83 -14.23
N ILE A 28 -1.48 -5.52 -14.23
CA ILE A 28 -1.64 -6.90 -14.72
C ILE A 28 -1.38 -6.96 -16.22
N GLU A 29 -2.00 -6.07 -17.00
CA GLU A 29 -1.81 -5.98 -18.47
C GLU A 29 -0.35 -5.72 -18.83
N GLN A 30 0.32 -4.86 -18.05
CA GLN A 30 1.74 -4.56 -18.23
C GLN A 30 2.66 -5.69 -17.73
N LYS A 31 2.13 -6.77 -17.15
CA LYS A 31 2.88 -7.87 -16.51
C LYS A 31 3.90 -7.38 -15.50
N ARG A 32 3.56 -6.32 -14.75
CA ARG A 32 4.46 -5.66 -13.79
C ARG A 32 3.88 -5.74 -12.40
N LYS A 33 4.71 -6.19 -11.45
CA LYS A 33 4.38 -6.11 -10.02
C LYS A 33 4.67 -4.70 -9.49
N TYR A 34 4.00 -4.32 -8.41
CA TYR A 34 4.19 -3.02 -7.77
C TYR A 34 4.21 -3.11 -6.24
N VAL A 35 4.73 -2.07 -5.62
CA VAL A 35 4.56 -1.79 -4.20
C VAL A 35 3.36 -0.86 -4.05
N LEU A 36 2.45 -1.20 -3.14
CA LEU A 36 1.27 -0.43 -2.77
C LEU A 36 1.48 0.19 -1.39
N ILE A 37 1.22 1.48 -1.25
CA ILE A 37 1.41 2.21 0.02
C ILE A 37 0.17 3.07 0.27
N GLY A 38 -0.41 3.05 1.46
CA GLY A 38 -1.49 3.96 1.81
C GLY A 38 -1.93 3.90 3.27
N PRO A 39 -2.76 4.85 3.71
CA PRO A 39 -3.21 4.93 5.09
C PRO A 39 -4.29 3.89 5.45
N GLY A 40 -4.26 3.46 6.72
CA GLY A 40 -5.22 2.56 7.37
C GLY A 40 -5.30 1.15 6.82
N ARG A 41 -6.40 0.46 7.13
CA ARG A 41 -6.57 -0.99 6.95
C ARG A 41 -7.13 -1.36 5.57
N TRP A 42 -6.31 -1.93 4.71
CA TRP A 42 -6.71 -2.37 3.38
C TRP A 42 -7.53 -3.65 3.46
N GLY A 43 -8.71 -3.64 2.85
CA GLY A 43 -9.64 -4.77 2.84
C GLY A 43 -10.50 -4.92 4.09
N THR A 44 -10.58 -3.87 4.90
CA THR A 44 -11.58 -3.77 5.96
C THR A 44 -13.00 -3.64 5.39
N ARG A 45 -14.00 -4.07 6.17
CA ARG A 45 -15.42 -3.75 5.89
C ARG A 45 -15.79 -2.37 6.40
N ASP A 46 -15.03 -1.84 7.36
CA ASP A 46 -15.26 -0.52 7.93
C ASP A 46 -14.45 0.55 7.19
N ARG A 47 -15.16 1.30 6.34
CA ARG A 47 -14.59 2.36 5.49
C ARG A 47 -13.97 3.53 6.26
N TRP A 48 -14.24 3.64 7.57
CA TRP A 48 -13.74 4.73 8.42
C TRP A 48 -12.36 4.45 9.03
N ILE A 49 -11.87 3.23 8.91
CA ILE A 49 -10.55 2.81 9.43
C ILE A 49 -9.64 2.26 8.33
N GLY A 50 -10.11 2.25 7.08
CA GLY A 50 -9.35 1.73 5.96
C GLY A 50 -10.03 1.81 4.60
N ILE A 51 -9.31 1.34 3.58
CA ILE A 51 -9.80 1.29 2.20
C ILE A 51 -10.45 -0.08 1.95
N PRO A 52 -11.75 -0.16 1.64
CA PRO A 52 -12.51 -1.41 1.55
C PRO A 52 -12.28 -2.17 0.23
N VAL A 53 -11.03 -2.48 -0.07
CA VAL A 53 -10.65 -3.26 -1.26
C VAL A 53 -10.98 -4.74 -1.11
N LYS A 54 -11.31 -5.39 -2.22
CA LYS A 54 -11.32 -6.86 -2.31
C LYS A 54 -9.95 -7.34 -2.81
N TRP A 55 -9.60 -8.60 -2.54
CA TRP A 55 -8.30 -9.15 -2.95
C TRP A 55 -8.02 -8.99 -4.45
N HIS A 56 -9.01 -9.26 -5.32
CA HIS A 56 -8.84 -9.13 -6.77
C HIS A 56 -8.43 -7.71 -7.19
N MET A 57 -8.86 -6.68 -6.45
CA MET A 57 -8.58 -5.26 -6.72
C MET A 57 -7.13 -4.87 -6.48
N ILE A 58 -6.37 -5.63 -5.69
CA ILE A 58 -4.96 -5.32 -5.35
C ILE A 58 -4.03 -6.53 -5.51
N SER A 59 -4.53 -7.58 -6.16
CA SER A 59 -3.90 -8.91 -6.28
C SER A 59 -2.52 -8.91 -6.96
N ASN A 60 -2.20 -7.87 -7.73
CA ASN A 60 -0.94 -7.77 -8.46
C ASN A 60 0.14 -6.99 -7.69
N ALA A 61 -0.18 -6.46 -6.50
CA ALA A 61 0.81 -5.93 -5.58
C ALA A 61 1.77 -7.04 -5.11
N ARG A 62 3.08 -6.75 -5.09
CA ARG A 62 4.09 -7.62 -4.48
C ARG A 62 4.31 -7.30 -3.01
N VAL A 63 4.07 -6.04 -2.66
CA VAL A 63 4.16 -5.52 -1.29
C VAL A 63 3.01 -4.55 -1.07
N ILE A 64 2.39 -4.63 0.10
CA ILE A 64 1.39 -3.70 0.60
C ILE A 64 1.94 -3.10 1.89
N VAL A 65 1.93 -1.76 1.97
CA VAL A 65 2.39 -1.00 3.13
C VAL A 65 1.23 -0.16 3.64
N GLU A 66 0.80 -0.46 4.84
CA GLU A 66 -0.18 0.33 5.57
C GLU A 66 0.52 1.38 6.43
N THR A 67 -0.02 2.59 6.44
CA THR A 67 0.53 3.71 7.21
C THR A 67 -0.49 4.24 8.20
N ALA A 68 -0.02 4.65 9.38
CA ALA A 68 -0.87 5.38 10.32
C ALA A 68 -0.96 6.85 9.88
N MET A 69 -2.07 7.49 10.23
CA MET A 69 -2.29 8.92 10.07
C MET A 69 -3.02 9.40 11.33
N ASP A 70 -2.79 10.64 11.76
CA ASP A 70 -3.28 11.19 13.04
C ASP A 70 -4.80 11.00 13.26
N ASP A 71 -5.60 11.01 12.19
CA ASP A 71 -7.06 10.80 12.22
C ASP A 71 -7.52 9.42 11.67
N PHE A 72 -6.59 8.50 11.44
CA PHE A 72 -6.82 7.19 10.83
C PHE A 72 -5.98 6.10 11.52
N PRO A 73 -6.41 5.66 12.72
CA PRO A 73 -5.64 4.70 13.51
C PRO A 73 -5.60 3.32 12.86
N LEU A 74 -4.41 2.73 12.83
CA LEU A 74 -4.22 1.33 12.47
C LEU A 74 -4.54 0.44 13.68
N GLU A 75 -5.81 0.06 13.81
CA GLU A 75 -6.13 -1.03 14.73
C GLU A 75 -5.50 -2.35 14.24
N ALA A 76 -4.83 -3.06 15.14
CA ALA A 76 -4.19 -4.33 14.87
C ALA A 76 -5.19 -5.35 14.29
N SER A 77 -5.17 -5.52 12.97
CA SER A 77 -6.00 -6.49 12.27
C SER A 77 -5.44 -7.89 12.45
N SER A 78 -5.93 -8.63 13.46
CA SER A 78 -5.91 -10.10 13.45
C SER A 78 -6.89 -10.69 12.41
N GLY A 79 -7.01 -10.05 11.23
CA GLY A 79 -7.96 -10.40 10.17
C GLY A 79 -7.48 -11.59 9.34
N SER A 80 -7.80 -12.80 9.80
CA SER A 80 -7.39 -14.09 9.25
C SER A 80 -7.54 -14.23 7.72
N HIS A 81 -8.63 -13.77 7.10
CA HIS A 81 -8.91 -14.05 5.69
C HIS A 81 -8.05 -13.27 4.67
N PHE A 82 -7.65 -12.03 4.99
CA PHE A 82 -6.73 -11.25 4.16
C PHE A 82 -5.30 -11.76 4.35
N PHE A 83 -4.95 -12.11 5.61
CA PHE A 83 -3.67 -12.67 5.98
C PHE A 83 -3.36 -14.00 5.28
N HIS A 84 -4.36 -14.88 5.11
CA HIS A 84 -4.16 -16.16 4.41
C HIS A 84 -3.70 -15.99 2.95
N ASN A 85 -4.18 -14.96 2.24
CA ASN A 85 -3.75 -14.66 0.87
C ASN A 85 -2.34 -14.05 0.84
N VAL A 86 -2.06 -13.14 1.77
CA VAL A 86 -0.72 -12.55 1.96
C VAL A 86 0.33 -13.64 2.20
N THR A 87 0.04 -14.60 3.09
CA THR A 87 0.97 -15.69 3.41
C THR A 87 1.09 -16.72 2.29
N SER A 88 0.01 -17.01 1.55
CA SER A 88 0.01 -18.03 0.50
C SER A 88 0.55 -17.54 -0.85
N MET A 89 0.46 -16.23 -1.13
CA MET A 89 0.84 -15.64 -2.44
C MET A 89 2.19 -14.92 -2.43
N SER A 90 3.00 -15.07 -1.37
CA SER A 90 4.30 -14.40 -1.23
C SER A 90 4.21 -12.88 -1.42
N VAL A 91 3.14 -12.26 -0.91
CA VAL A 91 2.97 -10.80 -0.90
C VAL A 91 3.51 -10.28 0.42
N GLY A 92 4.40 -9.30 0.37
CA GLY A 92 4.87 -8.62 1.56
C GLY A 92 3.75 -7.75 2.13
N TYR A 93 3.52 -7.79 3.44
CA TYR A 93 2.54 -6.94 4.09
C TYR A 93 3.19 -6.29 5.30
N PHE A 94 3.19 -4.97 5.32
CA PHE A 94 3.90 -4.16 6.30
C PHE A 94 2.99 -3.09 6.86
N THR A 95 3.26 -2.73 8.11
CA THR A 95 2.62 -1.61 8.78
C THR A 95 3.71 -0.65 9.23
N VAL A 96 3.58 0.63 8.88
CA VAL A 96 4.50 1.70 9.28
C VAL A 96 3.72 2.68 10.15
N GLN A 97 4.13 2.79 11.41
CA GLN A 97 3.58 3.74 12.39
C GLN A 97 4.75 4.59 12.90
N PRO A 98 4.99 5.76 12.29
CA PRO A 98 6.11 6.63 12.66
C PRO A 98 6.04 7.10 14.12
N GLU A 99 4.84 7.21 14.70
CA GLU A 99 4.63 7.68 16.07
C GLU A 99 5.03 6.62 17.11
N LEU A 100 4.98 5.33 16.74
CA LEU A 100 5.22 4.20 17.65
C LEU A 100 6.56 3.50 17.41
N SER A 101 7.31 3.87 16.38
CA SER A 101 8.53 3.15 15.99
C SER A 101 9.51 4.01 15.19
N THR A 102 10.75 3.54 15.03
CA THR A 102 11.73 4.14 14.10
C THR A 102 11.45 3.84 12.63
N SER A 103 10.26 3.34 12.29
CA SER A 103 9.87 2.98 10.92
C SER A 103 9.40 4.22 10.17
N TYR A 104 9.83 4.39 8.92
CA TYR A 104 9.47 5.56 8.13
C TYR A 104 9.31 5.22 6.64
N ILE A 105 8.56 6.05 5.95
CA ILE A 105 8.49 6.08 4.48
C ILE A 105 9.07 7.41 4.04
N ASN A 106 10.07 7.38 3.17
CA ASN A 106 10.63 8.60 2.60
C ASN A 106 9.77 9.06 1.42
N PHE A 107 8.66 9.77 1.71
CA PHE A 107 7.76 10.30 0.68
C PHE A 107 8.47 11.25 -0.28
N LYS A 108 9.42 12.06 0.19
CA LYS A 108 10.25 12.93 -0.66
C LYS A 108 10.98 12.12 -1.74
N MET A 109 11.56 10.98 -1.37
CA MET A 109 12.20 10.08 -2.33
C MET A 109 11.20 9.55 -3.37
N LEU A 110 9.93 9.33 -3.00
CA LEU A 110 8.87 8.90 -3.91
C LEU A 110 8.47 10.03 -4.88
N ASP A 111 8.35 11.26 -4.39
CA ASP A 111 8.00 12.43 -5.20
C ASP A 111 9.10 12.79 -6.23
N ASP A 112 10.36 12.48 -5.93
CA ASP A 112 11.50 12.70 -6.85
C ASP A 112 11.57 11.67 -8.01
N GLN A 113 10.68 10.68 -8.06
CA GLN A 113 10.68 9.66 -9.11
C GLN A 113 9.86 10.05 -10.35
N LEU A 114 10.04 9.32 -11.44
CA LEU A 114 9.24 9.50 -12.65
C LEU A 114 7.76 9.21 -12.35
N LEU A 115 6.92 10.23 -12.45
CA LEU A 115 5.46 10.10 -12.38
C LEU A 115 4.95 9.49 -13.68
N VAL A 116 4.45 8.26 -13.61
CA VAL A 116 3.86 7.53 -14.75
C VAL A 116 2.37 7.82 -14.89
N TYR A 117 1.69 7.97 -13.76
CA TYR A 117 0.27 8.31 -13.73
C TYR A 117 -0.07 9.01 -12.41
N GLN A 118 -0.95 9.99 -12.50
CA GLN A 118 -1.54 10.72 -11.39
C GLN A 118 -3.06 10.58 -11.52
N GLY A 119 -3.67 9.86 -10.58
CA GLY A 119 -5.11 9.80 -10.43
C GLY A 119 -5.60 10.83 -9.44
N GLU A 120 -6.84 10.64 -8.97
CA GLU A 120 -7.42 11.53 -7.98
C GLU A 120 -6.85 11.24 -6.60
N TYR A 121 -6.73 9.97 -6.21
CA TYR A 121 -6.20 9.59 -4.91
C TYR A 121 -4.83 8.89 -4.97
N PHE A 122 -4.43 8.36 -6.13
CA PHE A 122 -3.21 7.56 -6.25
C PHE A 122 -2.18 8.17 -7.19
N LYS A 123 -0.90 8.00 -6.80
CA LYS A 123 0.28 8.25 -7.63
C LYS A 123 0.92 6.93 -8.04
N HIS A 124 1.15 6.77 -9.33
CA HIS A 124 2.00 5.71 -9.89
C HIS A 124 3.32 6.32 -10.34
N ILE A 125 4.37 6.01 -9.59
CA ILE A 125 5.75 6.39 -9.91
C ILE A 125 6.57 5.19 -10.37
N ARG A 126 7.69 5.47 -11.04
CA ARG A 126 8.64 4.45 -11.51
C ARG A 126 10.07 4.83 -11.16
N PHE A 127 10.74 3.90 -10.47
CA PHE A 127 12.18 3.97 -10.25
C PHE A 127 12.95 3.57 -11.51
N LYS A 128 14.13 4.18 -11.72
CA LYS A 128 15.02 3.83 -12.83
C LYS A 128 15.61 2.42 -12.68
N THR A 129 15.88 2.00 -11.46
CA THR A 129 16.37 0.66 -11.11
C THR A 129 15.29 -0.15 -10.40
N PRO A 130 15.30 -1.48 -10.52
CA PRO A 130 14.39 -2.35 -9.76
C PRO A 130 14.60 -2.18 -8.26
N VAL A 131 13.49 -1.96 -7.54
CA VAL A 131 13.50 -1.85 -6.08
C VAL A 131 13.78 -3.23 -5.46
N LYS A 132 14.71 -3.26 -4.50
CA LYS A 132 15.06 -4.44 -3.69
C LYS A 132 14.22 -4.46 -2.42
N ILE A 133 13.56 -5.59 -2.20
CA ILE A 133 12.77 -5.86 -1.00
C ILE A 133 13.53 -6.89 -0.17
N LYS A 134 13.88 -6.55 1.07
CA LYS A 134 14.54 -7.44 2.04
C LYS A 134 13.63 -7.63 3.24
N MET A 135 13.46 -8.87 3.67
CA MET A 135 12.55 -9.25 4.76
C MET A 135 13.27 -10.22 5.69
N ASP A 136 13.42 -9.86 6.96
CA ASP A 136 13.88 -10.73 8.04
C ASP A 136 12.72 -11.01 8.99
N GLY A 137 12.06 -12.16 8.79
CA GLY A 137 10.91 -12.57 9.60
C GLY A 137 11.25 -12.91 11.05
N ARG A 138 12.53 -13.19 11.37
CA ARG A 138 12.97 -13.46 12.76
C ARG A 138 13.12 -12.16 13.52
N LYS A 139 13.73 -11.15 12.89
CA LYS A 139 13.92 -9.82 13.49
C LYS A 139 12.74 -8.87 13.28
N ARG A 140 11.75 -9.26 12.47
CA ARG A 140 10.63 -8.41 12.02
C ARG A 140 11.11 -7.11 11.36
N ILE A 141 12.23 -7.19 10.62
CA ILE A 141 12.82 -6.06 9.91
C ILE A 141 12.50 -6.20 8.43
N TYR A 142 12.01 -5.11 7.85
CA TYR A 142 11.65 -5.03 6.45
C TYR A 142 12.27 -3.77 5.84
N LEU A 143 12.93 -3.91 4.70
CA LEU A 143 13.58 -2.80 4.00
C LEU A 143 13.24 -2.83 2.52
N ILE A 144 12.77 -1.69 2.01
CA ILE A 144 12.55 -1.45 0.59
C ILE A 144 13.55 -0.37 0.17
N SER A 145 14.45 -0.71 -0.74
CA SER A 145 15.56 0.15 -1.16
C SER A 145 15.76 0.10 -2.68
N VAL A 146 16.21 1.19 -3.28
CA VAL A 146 16.40 1.36 -4.73
C VAL A 146 17.85 1.09 -5.12
#